data_AF-A0A523ZG10-F1
#
_entry.id   AF-A0A523ZG10-F1
#
_cell.length_a   1.000
_cell.length_b   1.000
_cell.length_c   1.000
_cell.angle_alpha   90.00
_cell.angle_beta   90.00
_cell.angle_gamma   90.00
#
_symmetry.space_group_name_H-M   'P 1'
#
loop_
_entity.id
_entity.type
_entity.pdbx_description
1 polymer ?
#
loop_
_entity_poly.entity_id
_entity_poly.type
_entity_poly.pdbx_seq_one_letter_code
_entity_poly.pdbx_strand_id
1 'polypeptide(L)'
;MTKFLSNFVLLSSALIFLASFAVYTTYQKPRAKKYNGPRIIYQDEEGKPKYSQGSCKADSDCTPAGCSSQLCSSDPDIITTCEFSEDFPDKNVYDCGCVEVKCVWYK
;
A
#
# COMPACT_ATOMS: atom_id res chain seq x y z
N MET A 1 14.96 -0.08 -49.78
CA MET A 1 14.75 -1.17 -48.79
C MET A 1 14.84 -0.71 -47.33
N THR A 2 15.61 0.32 -46.99
CA THR A 2 15.79 0.82 -45.61
C THR A 2 14.51 1.38 -44.95
N LYS A 3 13.63 2.05 -45.69
CA LYS A 3 12.35 2.58 -45.15
C LYS A 3 11.38 1.49 -44.69
N PHE A 4 11.40 0.33 -45.37
CA PHE A 4 10.50 -0.80 -45.04
C PHE A 4 10.93 -1.48 -43.73
N LEU A 5 12.24 -1.66 -43.55
CA LEU A 5 12.83 -2.17 -42.30
C LEU A 5 12.61 -1.20 -41.13
N SER A 6 12.76 0.12 -41.36
CA SER A 6 12.52 1.14 -40.34
C SER A 6 11.07 1.15 -39.84
N ASN A 7 10.09 1.04 -40.74
CA ASN A 7 8.68 1.00 -40.35
C ASN A 7 8.33 -0.28 -39.58
N PHE A 8 8.95 -1.41 -39.92
CA PHE A 8 8.73 -2.67 -39.22
C PHE A 8 9.26 -2.65 -37.78
N VAL A 9 10.44 -2.05 -37.56
CA VAL A 9 11.02 -1.88 -36.22
C VAL A 9 10.20 -0.93 -35.35
N LEU A 10 9.67 0.15 -35.93
CA LEU A 10 8.80 1.07 -35.21
C LEU A 10 7.47 0.40 -34.81
N LEU A 11 6.87 -0.38 -35.71
CA LEU A 11 5.64 -1.14 -35.42
C LEU A 11 5.86 -2.21 -34.34
N SER A 12 6.96 -2.96 -34.40
CA SER A 12 7.23 -4.01 -33.40
C SER A 12 7.53 -3.42 -32.02
N SER A 13 8.29 -2.32 -31.95
CA SER A 13 8.54 -1.61 -30.69
C SER A 13 7.24 -1.07 -30.08
N ALA A 14 6.38 -0.44 -30.87
CA ALA A 14 5.08 0.05 -30.42
C ALA A 14 4.18 -1.08 -29.87
N LEU A 15 4.16 -2.25 -30.52
CA LEU A 15 3.41 -3.41 -30.04
C LEU A 15 3.95 -3.94 -28.71
N ILE A 16 5.27 -3.96 -28.52
CA ILE A 16 5.90 -4.37 -27.26
C ILE A 16 5.53 -3.39 -26.15
N PHE A 17 5.62 -2.08 -26.39
CA PHE A 17 5.24 -1.07 -25.40
C PHE A 17 3.77 -1.18 -25.00
N LEU A 18 2.87 -1.39 -25.97
CA LEU A 18 1.44 -1.56 -25.70
C LEU A 18 1.16 -2.84 -24.90
N ALA A 19 1.84 -3.95 -25.22
CA ALA A 19 1.70 -5.19 -24.47
C ALA A 19 2.22 -5.04 -23.03
N SER A 20 3.39 -4.42 -22.83
CA SER A 20 3.93 -4.15 -21.49
C SER A 20 3.03 -3.20 -20.69
N PHE A 21 2.47 -2.18 -21.32
CA PHE A 21 1.52 -1.27 -20.67
C PHE A 21 0.23 -1.99 -20.27
N ALA A 22 -0.33 -2.84 -21.13
CA ALA A 22 -1.52 -3.63 -20.81
C ALA A 22 -1.27 -4.62 -19.65
N VAL A 23 -0.09 -5.26 -19.60
CA VAL A 23 0.29 -6.12 -18.46
C VAL A 23 0.49 -5.28 -17.19
N TYR A 24 1.05 -4.08 -17.32
CA TYR A 24 1.24 -3.18 -16.19
C TYR A 24 -0.11 -2.74 -15.59
N THR A 25 -1.10 -2.40 -16.43
CA THR A 25 -2.42 -1.98 -15.95
C THR A 25 -3.21 -3.12 -15.32
N THR A 26 -3.02 -4.39 -15.73
CA THR A 26 -3.66 -5.53 -15.06
C THR A 26 -3.00 -5.89 -13.73
N TYR A 27 -1.72 -5.59 -13.55
CA TYR A 27 -1.02 -5.80 -12.28
C TYR A 27 -1.40 -4.76 -11.22
N GLN A 28 -1.79 -3.56 -11.63
CA GLN A 28 -2.27 -2.53 -10.71
C GLN A 28 -3.68 -2.88 -10.20
N LYS A 29 -3.75 -3.63 -9.09
CA LYS A 29 -4.98 -3.82 -8.33
C LYS A 29 -5.49 -2.45 -7.88
N PRO A 30 -6.73 -2.05 -8.22
CA PRO A 30 -7.24 -0.74 -7.82
C PRO A 30 -7.28 -0.66 -6.29
N ARG A 31 -6.63 0.35 -5.69
CA ARG A 31 -6.82 0.66 -4.26
C ARG A 31 -8.31 0.83 -4.01
N ALA A 32 -8.84 0.26 -2.92
CA ALA A 32 -10.25 0.48 -2.60
C ALA A 32 -10.50 1.99 -2.43
N LYS A 33 -11.71 2.45 -2.75
CA LYS A 33 -12.10 3.83 -2.48
C LYS A 33 -11.89 4.12 -1.00
N LYS A 34 -11.20 5.22 -0.68
CA LYS A 34 -11.11 5.71 0.70
C LYS A 34 -12.53 5.85 1.27
N TYR A 35 -12.75 5.22 2.41
CA TYR A 35 -14.01 5.33 3.14
C TYR A 35 -14.09 6.73 3.75
N ASN A 36 -15.25 7.38 3.60
CA ASN A 36 -15.48 8.76 4.05
C ASN A 36 -16.38 8.84 5.30
N GLY A 37 -16.55 7.72 6.01
CA GLY A 37 -17.32 7.68 7.25
C GLY A 37 -16.45 7.90 8.50
N PRO A 38 -16.97 7.56 9.69
CA PRO A 38 -16.19 7.60 10.93
C PRO A 38 -14.99 6.67 10.84
N ARG A 39 -13.83 7.08 11.37
CA ARG A 39 -12.63 6.22 11.41
C ARG A 39 -12.89 5.02 12.32
N ILE A 40 -12.93 3.81 11.74
CA ILE A 40 -13.06 2.56 12.48
C ILE A 40 -11.67 1.97 12.67
N ILE A 41 -11.18 1.95 13.91
CA ILE A 41 -9.84 1.46 14.26
C ILE A 41 -9.78 -0.07 14.10
N TYR A 42 -8.67 -0.57 13.57
CA TYR A 42 -8.36 -1.99 13.56
C TYR A 42 -7.94 -2.45 14.95
N GLN A 43 -8.75 -3.28 15.59
CA GLN A 43 -8.61 -3.65 17.01
C GLN A 43 -8.45 -5.16 17.21
N ASP A 44 -7.90 -5.54 18.36
CA ASP A 44 -7.94 -6.92 18.87
C ASP A 44 -9.28 -7.24 19.55
N GLU A 45 -9.42 -8.47 20.07
CA GLU A 45 -10.63 -8.95 20.77
C GLU A 45 -10.93 -8.15 22.04
N GLU A 46 -9.90 -7.51 22.62
CA GLU A 46 -10.01 -6.63 23.78
C GLU A 46 -10.33 -5.17 23.41
N GLY A 47 -10.49 -4.86 22.12
CA GLY A 47 -10.79 -3.51 21.62
C GLY A 47 -9.60 -2.56 21.59
N LYS A 48 -8.37 -3.05 21.71
CA LYS A 48 -7.15 -2.22 21.63
C LYS A 48 -6.65 -2.14 20.19
N PRO A 49 -6.05 -1.01 19.78
CA PRO A 49 -5.48 -0.87 18.45
C PRO A 49 -4.40 -1.93 18.18
N LYS A 50 -4.63 -2.74 17.15
CA LYS A 50 -3.73 -3.84 16.78
C LYS A 50 -2.68 -3.36 15.78
N TYR A 51 -1.50 -3.97 15.78
CA TYR A 51 -0.38 -3.61 14.88
C TYR A 51 -0.06 -2.11 14.84
N SER A 52 -0.19 -1.44 15.99
CA SER A 52 -0.14 0.01 16.13
C SER A 52 1.01 0.38 17.07
N GLN A 53 1.93 1.24 16.62
CA GLN A 53 3.16 1.59 17.33
C GLN A 53 3.42 3.11 17.30
N GLY A 54 3.92 3.67 18.39
CA GLY A 54 4.33 5.07 18.42
C GLY A 54 3.17 6.09 18.53
N SER A 55 3.58 7.33 18.76
CA SER A 55 2.70 8.49 18.97
C SER A 55 2.81 9.47 17.82
N CYS A 56 1.74 10.21 17.55
CA CYS A 56 1.66 11.11 16.41
C CYS A 56 0.91 12.40 16.74
N LYS A 57 1.04 13.39 15.85
CA LYS A 57 0.27 14.63 15.86
C LYS A 57 -0.61 14.75 14.61
N ALA A 58 -0.16 14.20 13.48
CA ALA A 58 -0.87 14.19 12.21
C ALA A 58 -0.77 12.83 11.51
N ASP A 59 -1.67 12.54 10.57
CA ASP A 59 -1.65 11.29 9.79
C ASP A 59 -0.32 11.09 9.05
N SER A 60 0.32 12.17 8.62
CA SER A 60 1.63 12.15 7.94
C SER A 60 2.79 11.68 8.83
N ASP A 61 2.60 11.68 10.15
CA ASP A 61 3.60 11.19 11.09
C ASP A 61 3.60 9.66 11.15
N CYS A 62 2.57 9.01 10.60
CA CYS A 62 2.40 7.56 10.65
C CYS A 62 2.63 6.95 9.26
N THR A 63 3.38 5.85 9.22
CA THR A 63 3.62 5.09 8.00
C THR A 63 3.45 3.59 8.24
N PRO A 64 3.03 2.82 7.22
CA PRO A 64 3.25 1.39 7.21
C PRO A 64 4.75 1.08 7.40
N ALA A 65 5.06 0.24 8.38
CA ALA A 65 6.42 -0.11 8.80
C ALA A 65 6.51 -1.59 9.22
N GLY A 66 7.72 -2.04 9.57
CA GLY A 66 8.02 -3.47 9.75
C GLY A 66 8.28 -4.17 8.41
N CYS A 67 8.87 -5.37 8.46
CA CYS A 67 9.35 -6.05 7.26
C CYS A 67 8.22 -6.37 6.24
N SER A 68 7.03 -6.71 6.72
CA SER A 68 5.85 -7.00 5.88
C SER A 68 4.93 -5.77 5.71
N SER A 69 5.37 -4.59 6.14
CA SER A 69 4.57 -3.36 6.28
C SER A 69 3.29 -3.56 7.09
N GLN A 70 3.34 -4.42 8.09
CA GLN A 70 2.20 -4.83 8.89
C GLN A 70 1.88 -3.85 10.02
N LEU A 71 2.86 -3.06 10.46
CA LEU A 71 2.70 -2.10 11.55
C LEU A 71 2.32 -0.72 11.00
N CYS A 72 1.44 0.00 11.70
CA CYS A 72 1.27 1.43 11.53
C CYS A 72 2.08 2.13 12.62
N SER A 73 3.14 2.84 12.23
CA SER A 73 4.16 3.32 13.16
C SER A 73 4.54 4.77 12.88
N SER A 74 4.90 5.51 13.94
CA SER A 74 5.61 6.79 13.80
C SER A 74 7.11 6.62 13.50
N ASP A 75 7.64 5.42 13.73
CA ASP A 75 9.01 5.04 13.42
C ASP A 75 9.04 4.19 12.13
N PRO A 76 9.55 4.73 11.00
CA PRO A 76 9.66 4.00 9.74
C PRO A 76 10.72 2.89 9.77
N ASP A 77 11.70 2.97 10.68
CA ASP A 77 12.88 2.10 10.70
C ASP A 77 12.70 0.90 11.65
N ILE A 78 11.48 0.68 12.15
CA ILE A 78 11.19 -0.44 13.05
C ILE A 78 11.46 -1.78 12.35
N ILE A 79 12.41 -2.54 12.89
CA ILE A 79 12.79 -3.85 12.38
C ILE A 79 11.98 -4.92 13.11
N THR A 80 11.23 -5.70 12.34
CA THR A 80 10.50 -6.88 12.82
C THR A 80 11.00 -8.13 12.11
N THR A 81 10.60 -9.30 12.58
CA THR A 81 10.69 -10.51 11.76
C THR A 81 9.88 -10.31 10.47
N CYS A 82 10.32 -10.97 9.39
CA CYS A 82 9.65 -10.95 8.09
C CYS A 82 8.55 -12.02 7.99
N GLU A 83 7.90 -12.31 9.11
CA GLU A 83 6.78 -13.24 9.16
C GLU A 83 5.55 -12.58 8.55
N PHE A 84 4.70 -13.39 7.94
CA PHE A 84 3.42 -12.97 7.39
C PHE A 84 2.29 -13.67 8.13
N SER A 85 1.24 -12.92 8.44
CA SER A 85 -0.01 -13.43 9.02
C SER A 85 -1.19 -12.89 8.24
N GLU A 86 -2.21 -13.74 8.05
CA GLU A 86 -3.47 -13.35 7.40
C GLU A 86 -4.25 -12.31 8.20
N ASP A 87 -3.96 -12.20 9.49
CA ASP A 87 -4.55 -11.23 10.41
C ASP A 87 -3.87 -9.85 10.33
N PHE A 88 -2.88 -9.65 9.44
CA PHE A 88 -2.37 -8.31 9.18
C PHE A 88 -3.40 -7.44 8.45
N PRO A 89 -3.43 -6.12 8.71
CA PRO A 89 -4.37 -5.21 8.07
C PRO A 89 -4.13 -5.15 6.55
N ASP A 90 -5.19 -5.39 5.78
CA ASP A 90 -5.14 -5.24 4.32
C ASP A 90 -5.00 -3.74 3.98
N LYS A 91 -3.85 -3.36 3.45
CA LYS A 91 -3.50 -1.99 3.02
C LYS A 91 -4.38 -1.45 1.88
N ASN A 92 -5.22 -2.29 1.27
CA ASN A 92 -6.25 -1.83 0.34
C ASN A 92 -7.54 -1.41 1.03
N VAL A 93 -7.76 -1.85 2.27
CA VAL A 93 -8.98 -1.62 3.05
C VAL A 93 -8.74 -0.62 4.19
N TYR A 94 -7.58 -0.71 4.83
CA TYR A 94 -7.18 0.13 5.95
C TYR A 94 -6.11 1.14 5.54
N ASP A 95 -6.26 2.36 6.04
CA ASP A 95 -5.26 3.41 6.04
C ASP A 95 -4.47 3.38 7.36
N CYS A 96 -3.20 3.79 7.32
CA CYS A 96 -2.39 4.07 8.50
C CYS A 96 -2.38 5.58 8.74
N GLY A 97 -2.68 6.01 9.97
CA GLY A 97 -2.67 7.42 10.33
C GLY A 97 -2.87 7.66 11.83
N CYS A 98 -3.13 8.91 12.19
CA CYS A 98 -3.11 9.37 13.57
C CYS A 98 -4.53 9.46 14.14
N VAL A 99 -4.80 8.70 15.20
CA VAL A 99 -6.06 8.77 15.95
C VAL A 99 -5.73 8.86 17.43
N GLU A 100 -6.27 9.86 18.11
CA GLU A 100 -6.06 10.08 19.55
C GLU A 100 -4.58 9.96 19.96
N VAL A 101 -3.71 10.71 19.26
CA VAL A 101 -2.25 10.77 19.47
C VAL A 101 -1.47 9.46 19.29
N LYS A 102 -2.08 8.43 18.70
CA LYS A 102 -1.42 7.16 18.36
C LYS A 102 -1.52 6.84 16.88
N CYS A 103 -0.46 6.25 16.33
CA CYS A 103 -0.52 5.69 14.99
C CYS A 103 -1.32 4.40 15.02
N VAL A 104 -2.40 4.36 14.25
CA VAL A 104 -3.31 3.21 14.18
C VAL A 104 -3.73 2.93 12.75
N TRP A 105 -4.04 1.68 12.49
CA TRP A 105 -4.78 1.29 11.29
C TRP A 105 -6.25 1.65 11.46
N TYR A 106 -6.84 2.33 10.49
CA TYR A 106 -8.27 2.64 10.47
C TYR A 106 -8.84 2.52 9.06
N LYS A 107 -10.16 2.37 8.94
CA LYS A 107 -10.88 2.54 7.68
C LYS A 107 -12.04 3.50 7.86
#